data_AF-A0A7X7JP47-F1
#
_entry.id   AF-A0A7X7JP47-F1
#
_cell.length_a   1.000
_cell.length_b   1.000
_cell.length_c   1.000
_cell.angle_alpha   90.00
_cell.angle_beta   90.00
_cell.angle_gamma   90.00
#
_symmetry.space_group_name_H-M   'P 1'
#
loop_
_entity.id
_entity.type
_entity.pdbx_description
1 polymer ?
#
loop_
_entity_poly.entity_id
_entity_poly.type
_entity_poly.pdbx_seq_one_letter_code
_entity_poly.pdbx_strand_id
1 'polypeptide(L)'
;MIDSIIKCRDPLRSILAVMHNRVMDAYPDTVVHEPPSMDKEGWFDYAAPDGAGSVKVFAGARFRRDKPSCAIVLAAKPEHDPMGWVHADMGKLKPLGFAFGLPRPFEKDVSEDSMRYVCDLVVQSRAAVLKSS
;
A
#
# COMPACT_ATOMS: atom_id res chain seq x y z
N MET A 1 3.22 13.22 7.49
CA MET A 1 1.99 12.52 7.11
C MET A 1 1.50 13.11 5.78
N ILE A 2 1.08 12.26 4.87
CA ILE A 2 0.67 12.59 3.49
C ILE A 2 -0.62 13.44 3.46
N ASP A 3 -0.64 14.49 2.62
CA ASP A 3 -1.78 15.42 2.46
C ASP A 3 -3.07 14.70 2.04
N SER A 4 -2.96 13.69 1.17
CA SER A 4 -4.11 12.92 0.73
C SER A 4 -4.75 12.10 1.86
N ILE A 5 -3.95 11.66 2.84
CA ILE A 5 -4.43 10.93 4.04
C ILE A 5 -5.14 11.88 4.99
N ILE A 6 -4.59 13.08 5.21
CA ILE A 6 -5.18 14.10 6.10
C ILE A 6 -6.61 14.46 5.66
N LYS A 7 -6.85 14.50 4.35
CA LYS A 7 -8.16 14.79 3.74
C LYS A 7 -9.19 13.64 3.86
N CYS A 8 -8.79 12.47 4.34
CA CYS A 8 -9.69 11.33 4.53
C CYS A 8 -10.48 11.45 5.84
N ARG A 9 -11.67 10.84 5.87
CA ARG A 9 -12.45 10.65 7.10
C ARG A 9 -12.12 9.31 7.72
N ASP A 10 -12.39 9.15 9.02
CA ASP A 10 -12.27 7.85 9.68
C ASP A 10 -13.37 6.89 9.17
N PRO A 11 -13.10 5.57 9.11
CA PRO A 11 -11.87 4.89 9.56
C PRO A 11 -10.71 4.91 8.56
N LEU A 12 -10.96 5.37 7.32
CA LEU A 12 -9.97 5.32 6.23
C LEU A 12 -8.68 6.08 6.56
N ARG A 13 -8.80 7.27 7.15
CA ARG A 13 -7.64 8.07 7.59
C ARG A 13 -6.76 7.28 8.56
N SER A 14 -7.34 6.65 9.58
CA SER A 14 -6.60 5.83 10.55
C SER A 14 -5.88 4.65 9.90
N ILE A 15 -6.57 3.91 9.02
CA ILE A 15 -5.98 2.76 8.29
C ILE A 15 -4.75 3.20 7.49
N LEU A 16 -4.89 4.26 6.69
CA LEU A 16 -3.81 4.77 5.86
C LEU A 16 -2.67 5.39 6.69
N ALA A 17 -2.99 6.07 7.79
CA ALA A 17 -2.00 6.67 8.69
C ALA A 17 -1.15 5.60 9.39
N VAL A 18 -1.76 4.53 9.90
CA VAL A 18 -1.03 3.44 10.55
C VAL A 18 -0.11 2.74 9.56
N MET A 19 -0.61 2.41 8.37
CA MET A 19 0.20 1.81 7.32
C MET A 19 1.37 2.72 6.94
N HIS A 20 1.11 4.00 6.67
CA HIS A 20 2.14 4.96 6.29
C HIS A 20 3.22 5.08 7.36
N ASN A 21 2.83 5.26 8.62
CA ASN A 21 3.80 5.37 9.72
C ASN A 21 4.64 4.08 9.83
N ARG A 22 4.02 2.89 9.79
CA ARG A 22 4.76 1.62 9.86
C ARG A 22 5.75 1.43 8.71
N VAL A 23 5.37 1.81 7.49
CA VAL A 23 6.28 1.73 6.32
C VAL A 23 7.46 2.68 6.49
N MET A 24 7.21 3.93 6.88
CA MET A 24 8.27 4.93 7.08
C MET A 24 9.19 4.59 8.25
N ASP A 25 8.65 4.02 9.34
CA ASP A 25 9.42 3.60 10.51
C ASP A 25 10.31 2.38 10.18
N ALA A 26 9.79 1.43 9.40
CA ALA A 26 10.55 0.26 8.97
C ALA A 26 11.59 0.58 7.89
N TYR A 27 11.27 1.52 6.99
CA TYR A 27 12.07 1.89 5.83
C TYR A 27 12.16 3.41 5.66
N PRO A 28 13.05 4.08 6.42
CA PRO A 28 13.20 5.54 6.37
C PRO A 28 13.68 6.08 5.00
N ASP A 29 14.24 5.21 4.15
CA ASP A 29 14.65 5.53 2.78
C ASP A 29 13.49 5.48 1.76
N THR A 30 12.27 5.17 2.22
CA THR A 30 11.08 5.13 1.36
C THR A 30 10.76 6.51 0.83
N VAL A 31 10.64 6.61 -0.49
CA VAL A 31 10.10 7.78 -1.19
C VAL A 31 8.61 7.57 -1.39
N VAL A 32 7.82 8.57 -1.00
CA VAL A 32 6.37 8.59 -1.26
C VAL A 32 6.10 9.46 -2.48
N HIS A 33 5.40 8.91 -3.46
CA HIS A 33 4.89 9.67 -4.60
C HIS A 33 3.37 9.80 -4.49
N GLU A 34 2.87 11.03 -4.59
CA GLU A 34 1.44 11.36 -4.62
C GLU A 34 1.05 11.89 -6.01
N PRO A 35 0.64 11.02 -6.94
CA PRO A 35 0.01 11.45 -8.18
C PRO A 35 -1.20 12.37 -7.92
N PRO A 36 -1.54 13.26 -8.88
CA PRO A 36 -2.69 14.14 -8.75
C PRO A 36 -3.96 13.35 -8.43
N SER A 37 -4.55 13.64 -7.26
CA SER A 37 -5.80 13.02 -6.83
C SER A 37 -6.97 13.62 -7.61
N MET A 38 -7.88 12.78 -8.10
CA MET A 38 -9.19 13.23 -8.62
C MET A 38 -10.13 13.55 -7.46
N ASP A 39 -11.22 14.29 -7.70
CA ASP A 39 -12.17 14.82 -6.68
C ASP A 39 -12.32 13.94 -5.41
N LYS A 40 -12.71 12.67 -5.60
CA LYS A 40 -12.94 11.70 -4.51
C LYS A 40 -11.92 10.57 -4.46
N GLU A 41 -11.08 10.41 -5.48
CA GLU A 41 -10.14 9.30 -5.59
C GLU A 41 -8.74 9.76 -5.18
N GLY A 42 -8.11 9.01 -4.28
CA GLY A 42 -6.75 9.27 -3.84
C GLY A 42 -5.86 8.06 -4.09
N TRP A 43 -4.59 8.35 -4.33
CA TRP A 43 -3.57 7.36 -4.61
C TRP A 43 -2.20 7.88 -4.18
N PHE A 44 -1.41 6.99 -3.58
CA PHE A 44 0.01 7.22 -3.34
C PHE A 44 0.79 5.91 -3.51
N ASP A 45 2.05 6.06 -3.89
CA ASP A 45 3.00 4.98 -4.10
C ASP A 45 4.17 5.07 -3.11
N TYR A 46 4.62 3.92 -2.64
CA TYR A 46 5.87 3.75 -1.91
C TYR A 46 6.93 3.20 -2.86
N ALA A 47 8.06 3.91 -2.94
CA ALA A 47 9.21 3.52 -3.73
C ALA A 47 10.47 3.44 -2.87
N ALA A 48 11.39 2.56 -3.25
CA ALA A 48 12.70 2.42 -2.61
C ALA A 48 13.80 2.67 -3.64
N PRO A 49 14.95 3.25 -3.24
CA PRO A 49 16.10 3.38 -4.13
C PRO A 49 16.63 2.00 -4.53
N ASP A 50 16.98 1.82 -5.81
CA ASP A 50 17.42 0.53 -6.36
C ASP A 50 18.96 0.37 -6.41
N GLY A 51 19.70 1.29 -5.80
CA GLY A 51 21.17 1.29 -5.79
C GLY A 51 21.80 1.77 -7.11
N ALA A 52 21.06 1.82 -8.21
CA ALA A 52 21.50 2.34 -9.50
C ALA A 52 21.19 3.84 -9.70
N GLY A 53 20.76 4.52 -8.63
CA GLY A 53 20.33 5.92 -8.66
C GLY A 53 18.89 6.12 -9.15
N SER A 54 18.13 5.04 -9.33
CA SER A 54 16.70 5.09 -9.64
C SER A 54 15.87 4.68 -8.41
N VAL A 55 14.55 4.84 -8.52
CA VAL A 55 13.59 4.38 -7.51
C VAL A 55 12.67 3.33 -8.12
N LYS A 56 12.32 2.31 -7.35
CA LYS A 56 11.36 1.28 -7.75
C LYS A 56 10.18 1.25 -6.78
N VAL A 57 8.99 1.39 -7.34
CA VAL A 57 7.74 1.27 -6.60
C VAL A 57 7.58 -0.17 -6.12
N PHE A 58 7.28 -0.35 -4.84
CA PHE A 58 7.05 -1.66 -4.25
C PHE A 58 5.64 -1.86 -3.71
N ALA A 59 4.95 -0.79 -3.33
CA ALA A 59 3.57 -0.85 -2.87
C ALA A 59 2.87 0.49 -3.10
N GLY A 60 1.54 0.51 -2.95
CA GLY A 60 0.75 1.73 -2.98
C GLY A 60 -0.63 1.50 -2.38
N ALA A 61 -1.40 2.58 -2.25
CA ALA A 61 -2.78 2.50 -1.77
C ALA A 61 -3.74 3.29 -2.68
N ARG A 62 -4.79 2.64 -3.19
CA ARG A 62 -5.96 3.30 -3.81
C ARG A 62 -7.02 3.49 -2.76
N PHE A 63 -7.65 4.64 -2.75
CA PHE A 63 -8.78 4.85 -1.86
C PHE A 63 -9.74 5.86 -2.46
N ARG A 64 -10.94 5.83 -1.90
CA ARG A 64 -11.98 6.80 -2.18
C ARG A 64 -12.34 7.52 -0.89
N ARG A 65 -12.21 8.84 -0.85
CA ARG A 65 -12.46 9.66 0.35
C ARG A 65 -13.89 9.54 0.87
N ASP A 66 -14.82 9.16 -0.01
CA ASP A 66 -16.24 8.93 0.30
C ASP A 66 -16.58 7.48 0.67
N LYS A 67 -15.57 6.59 0.72
CA LYS A 67 -15.74 5.17 1.08
C LYS A 67 -14.83 4.80 2.25
N PRO A 68 -15.30 3.99 3.21
CA PRO A 68 -14.49 3.55 4.34
C PRO A 68 -13.57 2.38 3.96
N SER A 69 -13.05 2.35 2.72
CA SER A 69 -12.21 1.25 2.25
C SER A 69 -11.12 1.74 1.29
N CYS A 70 -10.01 1.02 1.28
CA CYS A 70 -8.89 1.20 0.36
C CYS A 70 -8.49 -0.15 -0.24
N ALA A 71 -7.77 -0.10 -1.35
CA ALA A 71 -7.06 -1.24 -1.91
C ALA A 71 -5.57 -1.01 -1.74
N ILE A 72 -4.88 -1.98 -1.18
CA ILE A 72 -3.42 -2.01 -1.12
C ILE A 72 -2.95 -2.77 -2.33
N VAL A 73 -1.96 -2.21 -3.01
CA VAL A 73 -1.39 -2.80 -4.21
C VAL A 73 0.09 -3.04 -3.99
N LEU A 74 0.60 -4.14 -4.54
CA LEU A 74 1.97 -4.60 -4.40
C LEU A 74 2.59 -4.79 -5.80
N ALA A 75 3.86 -4.43 -5.93
CA ALA A 75 4.61 -4.59 -7.17
C ALA A 75 5.02 -6.04 -7.43
N ALA A 76 5.31 -6.78 -6.36
CA ALA A 76 5.69 -8.18 -6.43
C ALA A 76 4.71 -9.06 -5.64
N LYS A 77 4.57 -10.32 -6.09
CA LYS A 77 3.80 -11.32 -5.37
C LYS A 77 4.51 -11.65 -4.06
N PRO A 78 3.82 -11.62 -2.90
CA PRO A 78 4.39 -12.13 -1.66
C PRO A 78 4.74 -13.62 -1.79
N GLU A 79 5.89 -14.01 -1.24
CA GLU A 79 6.29 -15.43 -1.17
C GLU A 79 5.44 -16.17 -0.12
N HIS A 80 5.02 -15.48 0.93
CA HIS A 80 4.22 -16.00 2.03
C HIS A 80 2.96 -15.15 2.24
N ASP A 81 1.82 -15.66 1.76
CA ASP A 81 0.46 -15.10 1.91
C ASP A 81 -0.43 -16.16 2.58
N PRO A 82 -0.25 -16.45 3.89
CA PRO A 82 -0.96 -17.53 4.58
C PRO A 82 -2.48 -17.34 4.61
N MET A 83 -2.97 -16.11 4.44
CA MET A 83 -4.41 -15.85 4.36
C MET A 83 -4.94 -15.89 2.92
N GLY A 84 -4.07 -15.99 1.92
CA GLY A 84 -4.43 -16.02 0.50
C GLY A 84 -5.19 -14.76 0.05
N TRP A 85 -4.88 -13.60 0.64
CA TRP A 85 -5.60 -12.35 0.41
C TRP A 85 -5.15 -11.63 -0.83
N VAL A 86 -3.92 -11.90 -1.28
CA VAL A 86 -3.31 -11.19 -2.39
C VAL A 86 -3.69 -11.87 -3.67
N HIS A 87 -4.41 -11.14 -4.50
CA HIS A 87 -4.84 -11.61 -5.81
C HIS A 87 -4.10 -10.85 -6.90
N ALA A 88 -3.92 -11.48 -8.06
CA ALA A 88 -3.38 -10.79 -9.23
C ALA A 88 -4.39 -9.72 -9.68
N ASP A 89 -3.95 -8.46 -9.72
CA ASP A 89 -4.71 -7.36 -10.30
C ASP A 89 -4.20 -7.12 -11.72
N MET A 90 -4.94 -7.63 -12.70
CA MET A 90 -4.64 -7.47 -14.14
C MET A 90 -5.03 -6.08 -14.68
N GLY A 91 -5.49 -5.16 -13.82
CA GLY A 91 -5.96 -3.83 -14.20
C GLY A 91 -4.85 -2.83 -14.52
N LYS A 92 -4.21 -2.92 -15.70
CA LYS A 92 -3.39 -1.92 -16.42
C LYS A 92 -2.25 -1.18 -15.67
N LEU A 93 -2.11 -1.30 -14.36
CA LEU A 93 -1.19 -0.52 -13.55
C LEU A 93 0.11 -1.28 -13.37
N LYS A 94 0.83 -1.48 -14.48
CA LYS A 94 2.26 -1.80 -14.38
C LYS A 94 2.94 -0.62 -13.66
N PRO A 95 3.72 -0.82 -12.58
CA PRO A 95 4.33 -2.09 -12.11
C PRO A 95 3.62 -2.80 -10.95
N LEU A 96 2.42 -2.38 -10.52
CA LEU A 96 1.67 -2.89 -9.38
C LEU A 96 0.66 -3.97 -9.79
N GLY A 97 1.11 -5.22 -9.81
CA GLY A 97 0.35 -6.37 -10.35
C GLY A 97 -0.48 -7.17 -9.35
N PHE A 98 -0.47 -6.82 -8.06
CA PHE A 98 -1.13 -7.58 -7.01
C PHE A 98 -1.91 -6.66 -6.07
N ALA A 99 -3.08 -7.09 -5.59
CA ALA A 99 -3.92 -6.24 -4.76
C ALA A 99 -4.78 -6.99 -3.74
N PHE A 100 -5.22 -6.26 -2.71
CA PHE A 100 -6.25 -6.68 -1.75
C PHE A 100 -6.95 -5.46 -1.13
N GLY A 101 -8.18 -5.63 -0.64
CA GLY A 101 -8.99 -4.56 -0.03
C GLY A 101 -8.97 -4.55 1.50
N LEU A 102 -9.06 -3.36 2.09
CA LEU A 102 -9.17 -3.10 3.53
C LEU A 102 -10.27 -2.05 3.83
N PRO A 103 -11.06 -2.21 4.91
CA PRO A 103 -11.24 -3.46 5.65
C PRO A 103 -11.86 -4.52 4.73
N ARG A 104 -11.85 -5.79 5.15
CA ARG A 104 -12.45 -6.86 4.34
C ARG A 104 -13.96 -6.64 4.19
N PRO A 105 -14.64 -7.20 3.15
CA PRO A 105 -16.07 -6.99 2.92
C PRO A 105 -17.01 -7.29 4.10
N PHE A 106 -16.57 -8.10 5.05
CA PHE A 106 -17.32 -8.48 6.25
C PHE A 106 -16.80 -7.83 7.54
N GLU A 107 -15.76 -7.00 7.43
CA GLU A 107 -15.13 -6.30 8.55
C GLU A 107 -15.47 -4.80 8.50
N LYS A 108 -15.62 -4.20 9.68
CA LYS A 108 -15.87 -2.77 9.82
C LYS A 108 -14.59 -1.96 10.06
N ASP A 109 -13.51 -2.65 10.45
CA ASP A 109 -12.22 -2.09 10.85
C ASP A 109 -11.10 -3.09 10.56
N VAL A 110 -9.85 -2.66 10.63
CA VAL A 110 -8.64 -3.47 10.49
C VAL A 110 -8.01 -3.64 11.88
N SER A 111 -7.99 -4.88 12.38
CA SER A 111 -7.33 -5.19 13.66
C SER A 111 -5.81 -4.96 13.59
N GLU A 112 -5.15 -4.87 14.74
CA GLU A 112 -3.69 -4.74 14.79
C GLU A 112 -2.96 -5.91 14.13
N ASP A 113 -3.48 -7.13 14.28
CA ASP A 113 -2.93 -8.33 13.65
C ASP A 113 -3.10 -8.31 12.14
N SER A 114 -4.29 -7.92 11.65
CA SER A 114 -4.52 -7.69 10.22
C SER A 114 -3.60 -6.59 9.68
N MET A 115 -3.35 -5.53 10.45
CA MET A 115 -2.43 -4.47 10.04
C MET A 115 -0.97 -4.95 10.01
N ARG A 116 -0.55 -5.78 10.99
CA ARG A 116 0.78 -6.41 10.99
C ARG A 116 0.96 -7.30 9.76
N TYR A 117 -0.05 -8.13 9.48
CA TYR A 117 -0.10 -8.97 8.29
C TYR A 117 0.08 -8.16 7.00
N VAL A 118 -0.67 -7.06 6.86
CA VAL A 118 -0.56 -6.16 5.71
C VAL A 118 0.84 -5.57 5.56
N CYS A 119 1.46 -5.14 6.66
CA CYS A 119 2.84 -4.63 6.65
C CYS A 119 3.83 -5.72 6.21
N ASP A 120 3.67 -6.97 6.66
CA ASP A 120 4.53 -8.09 6.26
C ASP A 120 4.46 -8.34 4.75
N LEU A 121 3.28 -8.22 4.13
CA LEU A 121 3.14 -8.34 2.68
C LEU A 121 3.84 -7.20 1.92
N VAL A 122 3.78 -5.97 2.44
CA VAL A 122 4.48 -4.80 1.88
C VAL A 122 5.99 -4.96 1.97
N VAL A 123 6.49 -5.46 3.10
CA VAL A 123 7.91 -5.81 3.32
C VAL A 123 8.40 -6.84 2.30
N GLN A 124 7.63 -7.92 2.10
CA GLN A 124 7.95 -8.94 1.11
C GLN A 124 8.02 -8.35 -0.31
N SER A 125 7.05 -7.49 -0.67
CA SER A 125 7.06 -6.83 -1.97
C SER A 125 8.30 -5.95 -2.16
N ARG A 126 8.68 -5.14 -1.16
CA ARG A 126 9.91 -4.32 -1.19
C ARG A 126 11.14 -5.19 -1.43
N ALA A 127 11.30 -6.27 -0.68
CA ALA A 127 12.45 -7.16 -0.81
C ALA A 127 12.52 -7.81 -2.20
N ALA A 128 11.40 -8.26 -2.75
CA ALA A 128 11.36 -8.88 -4.08
C ALA A 128 11.70 -7.89 -5.20
N VAL A 129 11.19 -6.66 -5.13
CA VAL A 129 11.50 -5.60 -6.10
C VAL A 129 12.98 -5.24 -6.10
N LEU A 130 13.59 -5.12 -4.91
CA LEU A 130 14.99 -4.76 -4.79
C LEU A 130 15.96 -5.89 -5.19
N LYS A 131 15.62 -7.16 -4.93
CA LYS A 131 16.38 -8.32 -5.42
C LYS A 131 16.40 -8.44 -6.96
N SER A 132 15.43 -7.82 -7.63
CA SER A 132 15.31 -7.83 -9.10
C SER A 132 16.07 -6.68 -9.78
N SER A 133 16.93 -5.96 -9.03
CA SER A 133 17.80 -4.87 -9.51
C SER A 133 19.22 -5.36 -9.66
#